data_AF-A0A7U4SVE6-F1
#
_entry.id   AF-A0A7U4SVE6-F1
#
_cell.length_a   1.000
_cell.length_b   1.000
_cell.length_c   1.000
_cell.angle_alpha   90.00
_cell.angle_beta   90.00
_cell.angle_gamma   90.00
#
_symmetry.space_group_name_H-M   'P 1'
#
loop_
_entity.id
_entity.type
_entity.pdbx_description
1 polymer ?
#
loop_
_entity_poly.entity_id
_entity_poly.type
_entity_poly.pdbx_seq_one_letter_code
_entity_poly.pdbx_strand_id
1 'polypeptide(L)'
;MNTKKLMAWAAAAALTTLAVSPAAFAQGKTRDEVRQELIRAQHEGIVPAGKNDYPPSEALVQRNQELHAISVHDGKSSLALDQHDRAVAR
;
A
#
# COMPACT_ATOMS: atom_id res chain seq x y z
N MET A 1 23.89 -46.72 -27.76
CA MET A 1 24.16 -45.63 -26.79
C MET A 1 24.24 -44.32 -27.58
N ASN A 2 23.49 -43.24 -27.37
CA ASN A 2 22.53 -42.82 -26.35
C ASN A 2 21.65 -41.69 -26.93
N THR A 3 20.69 -42.02 -27.79
CA THR A 3 19.70 -41.05 -28.33
C THR A 3 18.77 -40.48 -27.23
N LYS A 4 18.74 -41.12 -26.07
CA LYS A 4 18.02 -40.67 -24.87
C LYS A 4 18.66 -39.46 -24.16
N LYS A 5 19.91 -39.09 -24.49
CA LYS A 5 20.60 -37.93 -23.88
C LYS A 5 20.35 -36.61 -24.61
N LEU A 6 19.92 -36.65 -25.88
CA LEU A 6 19.61 -35.45 -26.67
C LEU A 6 18.19 -34.92 -26.40
N MET A 7 17.25 -35.79 -26.01
CA MET A 7 15.91 -35.37 -25.56
C MET A 7 15.90 -34.77 -24.14
N ALA A 8 16.92 -35.04 -23.33
CA ALA A 8 17.02 -34.54 -21.96
C ALA A 8 17.35 -33.04 -21.88
N TRP A 9 17.89 -32.44 -22.96
CA TRP A 9 18.20 -31.00 -23.00
C TRP A 9 17.06 -30.14 -23.55
N ALA A 10 16.06 -30.72 -24.23
CA ALA A 10 14.92 -29.98 -24.74
C ALA A 10 13.83 -29.73 -23.67
N ALA A 11 13.77 -30.57 -22.63
CA ALA A 11 12.83 -30.38 -21.51
C ALA A 11 13.31 -29.36 -20.47
N ALA A 12 14.60 -28.99 -20.49
CA ALA A 12 15.19 -28.05 -19.53
C ALA A 12 15.05 -26.57 -19.94
N ALA A 13 14.63 -26.28 -21.18
CA ALA A 13 14.55 -24.91 -21.72
C ALA A 13 13.13 -24.31 -21.67
N ALA A 14 12.12 -25.04 -21.15
CA ALA A 14 10.72 -24.64 -21.23
C ALA A 14 10.12 -24.06 -19.92
N LEU A 15 10.93 -23.84 -18.87
CA LEU A 15 10.42 -23.47 -17.53
C LEU A 15 10.91 -22.10 -17.01
N THR A 16 11.59 -21.29 -17.81
CA THR A 16 12.19 -20.03 -17.34
C THR A 16 11.37 -18.76 -17.60
N THR A 17 10.13 -18.84 -18.11
CA THR A 17 9.34 -17.64 -18.49
C THR A 17 8.09 -17.39 -17.64
N LEU A 18 8.10 -17.71 -16.34
CA LEU A 18 6.97 -17.37 -15.45
C LEU A 18 7.39 -16.57 -14.21
N ALA A 19 8.05 -15.44 -14.43
CA ALA A 19 8.20 -14.42 -13.39
C ALA A 19 8.30 -13.00 -13.97
N VAL A 20 7.49 -12.67 -14.99
CA VAL A 20 7.23 -11.26 -15.30
C VAL A 20 6.01 -10.87 -14.47
N SER A 21 6.25 -10.36 -13.26
CA SER A 21 5.20 -9.73 -12.47
C SER A 21 4.71 -8.49 -13.23
N PRO A 22 3.46 -8.44 -13.72
CA PRO A 22 2.94 -7.26 -14.42
C PRO A 22 2.80 -6.04 -13.50
N ALA A 23 3.02 -6.21 -12.19
CA ALA A 23 2.94 -5.15 -11.18
C ALA A 23 3.85 -3.95 -11.47
N ALA A 24 4.92 -4.11 -12.26
CA ALA A 24 5.83 -3.01 -12.62
C ALA A 24 5.25 -2.05 -13.67
N PHE A 25 4.17 -2.41 -14.37
CA PHE A 25 3.55 -1.60 -15.43
C PHE A 25 2.10 -1.22 -15.14
N ALA A 26 1.67 -1.26 -13.87
CA ALA A 26 0.48 -0.50 -13.51
C ALA A 26 0.77 0.97 -13.84
N GLN A 27 -0.09 1.65 -14.63
CA GLN A 27 -0.02 3.10 -14.73
C GLN A 27 -0.01 3.63 -13.29
N GLY A 28 1.11 4.26 -12.91
CA GLY A 28 1.26 4.82 -11.58
C GLY A 28 0.14 5.81 -11.32
N LYS A 29 -0.33 5.87 -10.08
CA LYS A 29 -1.33 6.86 -9.66
C LYS A 29 -0.87 8.25 -10.08
N THR A 30 -1.80 9.07 -10.56
CA THR A 30 -1.49 10.48 -10.84
C THR A 30 -1.09 11.18 -9.53
N ARG A 31 -0.36 12.29 -9.62
CA ARG A 31 0.01 13.07 -8.41
C ARG A 31 -1.23 13.50 -7.62
N ASP A 32 -2.33 13.80 -8.32
CA ASP A 32 -3.58 14.20 -7.70
C ASP A 32 -4.26 13.02 -6.98
N GLU A 33 -4.22 11.82 -7.56
CA GLU A 33 -4.70 10.59 -6.90
C GLU A 33 -3.90 10.26 -5.65
N VAL A 34 -2.57 10.36 -5.71
CA VAL A 34 -1.71 10.14 -4.54
C VAL A 34 -2.01 11.17 -3.45
N ARG A 35 -2.22 12.44 -3.82
CA ARG A 35 -2.60 13.47 -2.85
C ARG A 35 -3.94 13.14 -2.18
N GLN A 36 -4.94 12.71 -2.95
CA GLN A 36 -6.24 12.31 -2.40
C GLN A 36 -6.14 11.12 -1.45
N GLU A 37 -5.29 10.15 -1.77
CA GLU A 37 -5.05 9.00 -0.90
C GLU A 37 -4.34 9.39 0.40
N LEU A 38 -3.34 10.28 0.34
CA LEU A 38 -2.66 10.78 1.52
C LEU A 38 -3.61 11.55 2.44
N ILE A 39 -4.47 12.41 1.88
CA ILE A 39 -5.52 13.11 2.65
C ILE A 39 -6.42 12.11 3.36
N ARG A 40 -6.87 11.06 2.66
CA ARG A 40 -7.69 10.01 3.24
C ARG A 40 -6.95 9.21 4.32
N ALA A 41 -5.70 8.82 4.10
CA ALA A 41 -4.90 8.12 5.10
C ALA A 41 -4.70 8.96 6.36
N GLN A 42 -4.62 10.29 6.21
CA GLN A 42 -4.51 11.22 7.33
C GLN A 42 -5.83 11.36 8.08
N HIS A 43 -6.96 11.47 7.37
CA HIS A 43 -8.31 11.43 7.95
C HIS A 43 -8.58 10.13 8.72
N GLU A 44 -8.11 9.00 8.18
CA GLU A 44 -8.25 7.71 8.83
C GLU A 44 -7.31 7.55 10.03
N GLY A 45 -6.39 8.48 10.29
CA GLY A 45 -5.43 8.38 11.40
C GLY A 45 -4.38 7.29 11.20
N ILE A 46 -4.18 6.81 9.97
CA ILE A 46 -3.20 5.75 9.65
C ILE A 46 -1.78 6.30 9.65
N VAL A 47 -1.60 7.57 9.30
CA VAL A 47 -0.28 8.19 9.16
C VAL A 47 0.39 8.34 10.54
N PRO A 48 1.53 7.68 10.79
CA PRO A 48 2.26 7.83 12.04
C PRO A 48 2.91 9.21 12.14
N ALA A 49 2.81 9.85 13.31
CA ALA A 49 3.44 11.15 13.57
C ALA A 49 4.98 11.08 13.70
N GLY A 50 5.52 9.91 14.05
CA GLY A 50 6.95 9.67 14.24
C GLY A 50 7.64 9.17 12.98
N LYS A 51 8.91 9.50 12.80
CA LYS A 51 9.73 9.12 11.63
C LYS A 51 10.60 7.87 11.85
N ASN A 52 10.63 7.35 13.08
CA ASN A 52 11.68 6.43 13.52
C ASN A 52 11.25 4.96 13.49
N ASP A 53 9.98 4.68 13.16
CA ASP A 53 9.39 3.35 13.28
C ASP A 53 8.69 2.99 11.97
N TYR A 54 9.51 2.75 10.93
CA TYR A 54 9.03 2.44 9.59
C TYR A 54 9.47 1.03 9.17
N PRO A 55 8.54 0.18 8.70
CA PRO A 55 7.10 0.42 8.63
C PRO A 55 6.43 0.42 10.02
N PRO A 56 5.36 1.22 10.22
CA PRO A 56 4.68 1.26 11.52
C PRO A 56 4.08 -0.11 11.86
N SER A 57 4.11 -0.48 13.14
CA SER A 57 3.42 -1.69 13.61
C SER A 57 1.90 -1.53 13.56
N GLU A 58 1.17 -2.63 13.38
CA GLU A 58 -0.30 -2.62 13.35
C GLU A 58 -0.91 -2.04 14.63
N ALA A 59 -0.33 -2.37 15.79
CA ALA A 59 -0.76 -1.84 17.08
C ALA A 59 -0.59 -0.30 17.17
N LEU A 60 0.47 0.24 16.57
CA LEU A 60 0.69 1.68 16.49
C LEU A 60 -0.36 2.34 15.59
N VAL A 61 -0.63 1.74 14.43
CA VAL A 61 -1.68 2.22 13.51
C VAL A 61 -3.04 2.24 14.21
N GLN A 62 -3.43 1.14 14.87
CA GLN A 62 -4.71 1.04 15.58
C GLN A 62 -4.84 2.09 16.69
N ARG A 63 -3.79 2.26 17.50
CA ARG A 63 -3.76 3.31 18.53
C ARG A 63 -3.93 4.70 17.92
N ASN A 64 -3.28 4.99 16.80
CA ASN A 64 -3.40 6.29 16.15
C ASN A 64 -4.83 6.52 15.62
N GLN A 65 -5.46 5.50 15.03
CA GLN A 65 -6.85 5.55 14.59
C GLN A 65 -7.79 5.88 15.77
N GLU A 66 -7.61 5.23 16.92
CA GLU A 66 -8.40 5.48 18.12
C GLU A 66 -8.20 6.92 18.65
N LEU A 67 -6.94 7.37 18.77
CA LEU A 67 -6.62 8.73 19.20
C LEU A 67 -7.17 9.78 18.22
N HIS A 68 -7.10 9.51 16.92
CA HIS A 68 -7.65 10.39 15.89
C HIS A 68 -9.17 10.49 16.00
N ALA A 69 -9.86 9.35 16.12
CA ALA A 69 -11.31 9.32 16.29
C ALA A 69 -11.78 10.09 17.54
N ILE A 70 -11.07 9.96 18.66
CA ILE A 70 -11.38 10.68 19.91
C ILE A 70 -11.14 12.18 19.75
N SER A 71 -10.01 12.59 19.18
CA SER A 71 -9.59 13.99 19.11
C SER A 71 -10.29 14.80 18.02
N VAL A 72 -10.59 14.19 16.88
CA VAL A 72 -11.11 14.89 15.69
C VAL A 72 -12.63 14.73 15.57
N HIS A 73 -13.19 13.60 16.00
CA HIS A 73 -14.60 13.28 15.75
C HIS A 73 -15.43 12.95 17.00
N ASP A 74 -15.00 13.38 18.20
CA ASP A 74 -15.67 13.06 19.48
C ASP A 74 -15.96 11.55 19.65
N GLY A 75 -15.02 10.70 19.22
CA GLY A 75 -15.12 9.25 19.28
C GLY A 75 -15.99 8.61 18.20
N LYS A 76 -16.45 9.35 17.18
CA LYS A 76 -17.27 8.82 16.07
C LYS A 76 -16.43 8.76 14.79
N SER A 77 -16.15 7.60 14.22
CA SER A 77 -15.51 7.57 12.89
C SER A 77 -16.49 8.14 11.84
N SER A 78 -16.19 9.32 11.27
CA SER A 78 -16.97 9.86 10.17
C SER A 78 -16.50 9.21 8.87
N LEU A 79 -17.39 8.53 8.15
CA LEU A 79 -17.05 7.86 6.88
C LEU A 79 -16.82 8.84 5.71
N ALA A 80 -17.09 10.13 5.90
CA ALA A 80 -16.98 11.16 4.87
C ALA A 80 -15.86 12.13 5.22
N LEU A 81 -15.02 12.47 4.22
CA LEU A 81 -14.07 13.57 4.31
C LEU A 81 -14.80 14.83 4.77
N ASP A 82 -14.43 15.37 5.92
CA ASP A 82 -15.11 16.47 6.57
C ASP A 82 -14.41 17.82 6.31
N GLN A 83 -14.92 18.89 6.93
CA GLN A 83 -14.34 20.23 6.73
C GLN A 83 -12.94 20.36 7.35
N HIS A 84 -12.55 19.49 8.29
CA HIS A 84 -11.24 19.51 8.94
C HIS A 84 -10.14 18.94 8.03
N ASP A 85 -10.48 18.02 7.13
CA ASP A 85 -9.54 17.45 6.15
C ASP A 85 -9.11 18.43 5.05
N ARG A 86 -9.94 19.45 4.80
CA ARG A 86 -9.65 20.47 3.77
C ARG A 86 -8.47 21.38 4.15
N ALA A 87 -8.16 21.51 5.43
CA ALA A 87 -7.00 22.27 5.88
C ALA A 87 -5.68 21.52 5.64
N VAL A 88 -5.72 20.19 5.73
CA VAL A 88 -4.60 19.29 5.44
C VAL A 88 -4.37 19.15 3.93
N ALA A 89 -5.42 19.33 3.12
CA ALA A 89 -5.38 19.21 1.66
C ALA A 89 -4.74 20.40 0.90
N ARG A 90 -4.31 21.47 1.58
CA ARG A 90 -3.73 22.69 0.96
C ARG A 90 -2.21 22.61 0.84
#